data_AF-A0A330GXE4-F1
#
_entry.id   AF-A0A330GXE4-F1
#
_cell.length_a   1.000
_cell.length_b   1.000
_cell.length_c   1.000
_cell.angle_alpha   90.00
_cell.angle_beta   90.00
_cell.angle_gamma   90.00
#
_symmetry.space_group_name_H-M   'P 1'
#
loop_
_entity.id
_entity.type
_entity.pdbx_description
1 polymer ?
#
loop_
_entity_poly.entity_id
_entity_poly.type
_entity_poly.pdbx_seq_one_letter_code
_entity_poly.pdbx_strand_id
1 'polypeptide(L)' 'MQDLPRSIDADVVIEIGRIFDDAPAEAGISVSDTIAECRRNIATKMTDEELETLIVRMSGPRGRAVIFDGRAD' A
#
# COMPACT_ATOMS: atom_id res chain seq x y z
N MET A 1 -17.84 -6.36 -3.25
CA MET A 1 -17.01 -6.30 -2.04
C MET A 1 -15.78 -7.13 -2.37
N GLN A 2 -14.62 -6.52 -2.64
CA GLN A 2 -13.41 -7.31 -2.86
C GLN A 2 -13.03 -7.99 -1.54
N ASP A 3 -12.64 -9.27 -1.63
CA ASP A 3 -12.17 -10.03 -0.49
C ASP A 3 -10.92 -9.37 0.09
N LEU A 4 -10.92 -9.21 1.41
CA LEU A 4 -9.73 -8.82 2.15
C LEU A 4 -8.73 -9.97 2.12
N PRO A 5 -7.40 -9.70 2.09
CA PRO A 5 -6.41 -10.74 2.36
C PRO A 5 -6.82 -11.51 3.61
N ARG A 6 -6.81 -12.85 3.55
CA ARG A 6 -7.32 -13.71 4.63
C ARG A 6 -6.61 -13.48 5.97
N SER A 7 -5.42 -12.88 5.93
CA SER A 7 -4.66 -12.40 7.07
C SER A 7 -4.08 -11.03 6.72
N ILE A 8 -4.50 -9.97 7.41
CA ILE A 8 -3.93 -8.62 7.25
C ILE A 8 -3.07 -8.34 8.45
N ASP A 9 -1.81 -8.02 8.17
CA ASP A 9 -0.87 -7.58 9.18
C ASP A 9 -1.19 -6.14 9.60
N ALA A 10 -1.47 -5.93 10.89
CA ALA A 10 -1.86 -4.62 11.39
C ALA A 10 -0.71 -3.60 11.26
N ASP A 11 0.54 -4.06 11.40
CA ASP A 11 1.71 -3.19 11.31
C ASP A 11 1.87 -2.65 9.88
N VAL A 12 1.54 -3.47 8.88
CA VAL A 12 1.51 -3.05 7.47
C VAL A 12 0.42 -2.01 7.22
N VAL A 13 -0.77 -2.18 7.79
CA VAL A 13 -1.86 -1.19 7.66
C VAL A 13 -1.44 0.15 8.26
N ILE A 14 -0.79 0.13 9.43
CA ILE A 14 -0.30 1.34 10.08
C ILE A 14 0.77 2.03 9.22
N GLU A 15 1.70 1.25 8.66
CA GLU A 15 2.78 1.77 7.83
C GLU A 15 2.25 2.42 6.54
N ILE A 16 1.38 1.74 5.80
CA ILE A 16 0.74 2.29 4.59
C ILE A 16 -0.03 3.57 4.93
N GLY A 17 -0.73 3.57 6.07
CA GLY A 17 -1.41 4.77 6.58
C GLY A 17 -0.44 5.95 6.75
N ARG A 18 0.70 5.72 7.40
CA ARG A 18 1.72 6.75 7.61
C ARG A 18 2.29 7.27 6.28
N ILE A 19 2.64 6.38 5.36
CA ILE A 19 3.16 6.75 4.03
C ILE A 19 2.17 7.67 3.31
N PHE A 20 0.87 7.38 3.40
CA PHE A 20 -0.16 8.19 2.76
C PHE A 20 -0.37 9.54 3.45
N ASP A 21 -0.23 9.58 4.77
CA ASP A 21 -0.42 10.81 5.54
C ASP A 21 0.80 11.75 5.40
N ASP A 22 2.00 11.20 5.21
CA ASP A 22 3.25 11.96 4.99
C ASP A 22 3.38 12.48 3.55
N ALA A 23 2.70 11.86 2.58
CA ALA A 23 2.75 12.28 1.18
C ALA A 23 1.98 13.60 0.93
N PRO A 24 2.48 14.51 0.06
CA PRO A 24 1.76 15.73 -0.34
C PRO A 24 0.36 15.40 -0.88
N ALA A 25 -0.67 16.18 -0.55
CA ALA A 25 -2.07 15.88 -0.85
C ALA A 25 -2.33 15.60 -2.35
N GLU A 26 -1.64 16.35 -3.21
CA GLU A 26 -1.71 16.30 -4.67
C GLU A 26 -0.82 15.23 -5.31
N ALA A 27 0.08 14.60 -4.54
CA ALA A 27 0.96 13.56 -5.06
C ALA A 27 0.21 12.22 -5.20
N GLY A 28 0.46 11.54 -6.33
CA GLY A 28 0.05 10.15 -6.48
C GLY A 28 0.95 9.23 -5.66
N ILE A 29 0.37 8.15 -5.15
CA ILE A 29 1.08 7.12 -4.38
C ILE A 29 1.60 6.06 -5.34
N SER A 30 2.92 5.92 -5.41
CA SER A 30 3.57 4.79 -6.09
C SER A 30 3.29 3.48 -5.36
N VAL A 31 2.78 2.47 -6.07
CA VAL A 31 2.61 1.13 -5.50
C VAL A 31 3.97 0.51 -5.19
N SER A 32 4.90 0.55 -6.14
CA SER A 32 6.19 -0.14 -5.97
C SER A 32 7.05 0.48 -4.87
N ASP A 33 7.08 1.81 -4.73
CA ASP A 33 7.80 2.49 -3.66
C ASP A 33 7.16 2.21 -2.29
N THR A 34 5.82 2.22 -2.23
CA THR A 34 5.10 1.91 -0.97
C THR A 34 5.37 0.47 -0.53
N ILE A 35 5.38 -0.50 -1.46
CA ILE A 35 5.76 -1.89 -1.15
C ILE A 35 7.20 -1.94 -0.66
N ALA A 36 8.13 -1.30 -1.37
CA ALA A 36 9.55 -1.28 -0.99
C ALA A 36 9.75 -0.67 0.40
N GLU A 37 9.02 0.39 0.74
CA GLU A 37 9.05 1.02 2.06
C GLU A 37 8.46 0.12 3.15
N CYS A 38 7.31 -0.51 2.90
CA CYS A 38 6.73 -1.50 3.82
C CYS A 38 7.70 -2.65 4.10
N ARG A 39 8.39 -3.18 3.08
CA ARG A 39 9.38 -4.26 3.21
C ARG A 39 10.61 -3.84 4.00
N ARG A 40 11.01 -2.56 3.93
CA ARG A 40 12.12 -2.02 4.72
C ARG A 40 11.76 -1.84 6.18
N ASN A 41 10.52 -1.42 6.46
CA ASN A 41 10.13 -0.95 7.78
C ASN A 41 9.43 -2.04 8.62
N ILE A 42 8.75 -3.00 7.99
CA ILE A 42 7.88 -3.98 8.67
C ILE A 42 8.26 -5.40 8.28
N ALA A 43 8.41 -6.27 9.29
CA ALA A 43 8.61 -7.71 9.09
C ALA A 43 7.27 -8.42 8.87
N THR A 44 6.80 -8.44 7.62
CA THR A 44 5.51 -9.04 7.25
C THR A 44 5.63 -10.27 6.34
N LYS A 45 4.66 -11.18 6.44
CA LYS A 45 4.52 -12.37 5.57
C LYS A 45 3.61 -12.13 4.36
N MET A 46 2.95 -10.97 4.29
CA MET A 46 2.08 -10.64 3.15
C MET A 46 2.89 -10.66 1.85
N THR A 47 2.31 -11.11 0.74
CA THR A 47 2.93 -11.05 -0.59
C THR A 47 2.87 -9.64 -1.16
N ASP A 48 3.65 -9.36 -2.20
CA ASP A 48 3.58 -8.05 -2.87
C ASP A 48 2.20 -7.80 -3.49
N GLU A 49 1.52 -8.84 -4.00
CA GLU A 49 0.14 -8.76 -4.49
C GLU A 49 -0.87 -8.43 -3.38
N GLU A 50 -0.70 -9.02 -2.19
CA GLU A 50 -1.53 -8.70 -1.01
C GLU A 50 -1.27 -7.27 -0.53
N LEU A 51 -0.01 -6.80 -0.57
CA LEU A 51 0.36 -5.43 -0.27
C LEU A 51 -0.24 -4.44 -1.27
N GLU A 52 -0.11 -4.70 -2.57
CA GLU A 52 -0.69 -3.90 -3.64
C GLU A 52 -2.22 -3.77 -3.47
N THR A 53 -2.90 -4.89 -3.24
CA THR A 53 -4.35 -4.91 -3.00
C THR A 53 -4.72 -4.03 -1.80
N LEU A 54 -3.92 -4.08 -0.73
CA LEU A 54 -4.16 -3.28 0.47
C LEU A 54 -3.92 -1.78 0.20
N ILE A 55 -2.85 -1.42 -0.53
CA ILE A 55 -2.53 -0.04 -0.93
C ILE A 55 -3.69 0.57 -1.72
N VAL A 56 -4.17 -0.12 -2.76
CA VAL A 56 -5.30 0.33 -3.59
C VAL A 56 -6.58 0.47 -2.76
N ARG A 57 -6.82 -0.44 -1.82
CA ARG A 57 -8.01 -0.37 -0.96
C ARG A 57 -7.95 0.78 0.03
N MET A 58 -6.76 1.10 0.54
CA MET A 58 -6.55 2.18 1.51
C MET A 58 -6.53 3.58 0.87
N SER A 59 -6.32 3.66 -0.45
CA SER A 59 -6.22 4.94 -1.17
C SER A 59 -7.58 5.55 -1.45
N GLY A 60 -8.58 4.74 -1.79
CA GLY A 60 -9.94 5.18 -2.11
C GLY A 60 -10.56 6.05 -1.01
N PRO A 61 -10.66 5.56 0.25
CA PRO A 61 -11.21 6.35 1.35
C PRO A 61 -10.41 7.63 1.68
N ARG A 62 -9.12 7.68 1.31
CA ARG A 62 -8.25 8.84 1.52
C ARG A 62 -8.22 9.80 0.32
N GLY A 63 -8.96 9.50 -0.75
CA GLY A 63 -8.94 10.31 -1.97
C GLY A 63 -7.57 10.36 -2.65
N ARG A 64 -6.72 9.36 -2.42
CA ARG A 64 -5.35 9.31 -2.97
C ARG A 64 -5.34 8.63 -4.34
N ALA A 65 -4.74 9.30 -5.32
CA ALA A 65 -4.43 8.65 -6.60
C ALA A 65 -3.34 7.59 -6.39
N VAL A 66 -3.47 6.44 -7.05
CA VAL A 66 -2.47 5.36 -7.00
C VAL A 66 -1.84 5.21 -8.38
N ILE A 67 -0.52 5.07 -8.40
CA ILE A 67 0.30 4.91 -9.60
C ILE A 67 0.82 3.48 -9.61
N PHE A 68 0.40 2.69 -10.60
CA PHE A 68 0.96 1.37 -10.88
C PHE A 68 2.24 1.54 -11.69
N ASP A 69 3.36 1.67 -10.99
CA ASP A 69 4.70 1.90 -11.57
C ASP A 69 5.62 0.67 -11.49
N GLY A 70 5.04 -0.48 -11.11
CA GLY A 70 5.66 -1.78 -11.24
C GLY A 70 5.85 -2.17 -12.72
N ARG A 71 6.98 -2.82 -13.01
CA ARG A 71 7.31 -3.31 -14.34
C ARG A 71 6.23 -4.30 -14.80
N ALA A 72 5.63 -4.06 -15.96
CA ALA A 72 4.87 -5.09 -16.66
C ALA A 72 5.86 -6.21 -17.01
N ASP A 73 5.72 -7.37 -16.37
CA ASP A 73 6.35 -8.61 -16.84
C ASP A 73 5.80 -9.00 -18.22
#